data_AF-A0A3B9NU82-F1
#
_entry.id   AF-A0A3B9NU82-F1
#
_cell.length_a   1.000
_cell.length_b   1.000
_cell.length_c   1.000
_cell.angle_alpha   90.00
_cell.angle_beta   90.00
_cell.angle_gamma   90.00
#
_symmetry.space_group_name_H-M   'P 1'
#
loop_
_entity.id
_entity.type
_entity.pdbx_description
1 polymer ?
#
loop_
_entity_poly.entity_id
_entity_poly.type
_entity_poly.pdbx_seq_one_letter_code
_entity_poly.pdbx_strand_id
1 'polypeptide(L)'
;ARPLAGKTVTIFNRSEVIGRPLAIMMSNDGARVLSFDEFGPLCFEDARAQEIDIARAQALSASDIVITGVPSPHFPQIMPAEVQPGTVCVNFSSYNNFHESIIEHTPIFVPRIGPMTVAMCMRNALRLYQNFHHGSQP
;
A
#
# COMPACT_ATOMS: atom_id res chain seq x y z
N ALA A 1 -3.04 -12.34 15.94
CA ALA A 1 -2.06 -11.26 16.14
C ALA A 1 -2.39 -10.15 15.15
N ARG A 2 -2.28 -8.87 15.52
CA ARG A 2 -2.45 -7.71 14.62
C ARG A 2 -1.05 -7.22 14.23
N PRO A 3 -0.47 -7.69 13.11
CA PRO A 3 0.95 -7.47 12.80
C PRO A 3 1.30 -6.01 12.51
N LEU A 4 0.30 -5.19 12.16
CA LEU A 4 0.48 -3.76 11.88
C LEU A 4 -0.09 -2.86 12.98
N ALA A 5 -0.38 -3.40 14.16
CA ALA A 5 -0.91 -2.63 15.29
C ALA A 5 -0.01 -1.43 15.61
N GLY A 6 -0.62 -0.24 15.72
CA GLY A 6 0.09 1.00 16.04
C GLY A 6 0.89 1.61 14.88
N LYS A 7 0.81 1.04 13.67
CA LYS A 7 1.44 1.60 12.47
C LYS A 7 0.48 2.51 11.72
N THR A 8 0.99 3.64 11.23
CA THR A 8 0.28 4.51 10.29
C THR A 8 0.77 4.25 8.87
N VAL A 9 -0.16 4.02 7.94
CA VAL A 9 0.13 3.71 6.54
C VAL A 9 -0.54 4.75 5.66
N THR A 10 0.19 5.40 4.75
CA THR A 10 -0.43 6.22 3.70
C THR A 10 -0.46 5.46 2.38
N ILE A 11 -1.61 5.47 1.70
CA ILE A 11 -1.81 4.83 0.39
C ILE A 11 -2.31 5.86 -0.62
N PHE A 12 -1.54 6.11 -1.69
CA PHE A 12 -1.99 6.86 -2.86
C PHE A 12 -2.45 5.90 -3.96
N ASN A 13 -3.69 5.43 -3.81
CA ASN A 13 -4.50 4.69 -4.77
C ASN A 13 -5.71 4.15 -3.99
N ARG A 14 -6.93 4.36 -4.48
CA ARG A 14 -8.14 3.74 -3.91
C ARG A 14 -8.99 3.02 -4.96
N SER A 15 -8.32 2.44 -5.96
CA SER A 15 -9.01 1.62 -6.97
C SER A 15 -9.63 0.37 -6.33
N GLU A 16 -10.74 -0.08 -6.89
CA GLU A 16 -11.41 -1.33 -6.46
C GLU A 16 -10.56 -2.58 -6.71
N VAL A 17 -9.58 -2.51 -7.61
CA VAL A 17 -8.73 -3.65 -7.98
C VAL A 17 -7.62 -3.88 -6.96
N ILE A 18 -6.96 -2.82 -6.48
CA ILE A 18 -5.78 -2.94 -5.61
C ILE A 18 -5.89 -2.02 -4.39
N GLY A 19 -6.09 -0.71 -4.60
CA GLY A 19 -5.93 0.29 -3.54
C GLY A 19 -6.89 0.12 -2.36
N ARG A 20 -8.20 0.05 -2.63
CA ARG A 20 -9.22 -0.14 -1.59
C ARG A 20 -9.10 -1.50 -0.89
N PRO A 21 -8.98 -2.64 -1.60
CA PRO A 21 -8.71 -3.93 -0.95
C PRO A 21 -7.47 -3.91 -0.06
N LEU A 22 -6.39 -3.28 -0.51
CA LEU A 22 -5.15 -3.16 0.27
C LEU A 22 -5.36 -2.34 1.56
N ALA A 23 -6.04 -1.20 1.48
CA ALA A 23 -6.35 -0.37 2.66
C ALA A 23 -7.19 -1.13 3.70
N ILE A 24 -8.19 -1.90 3.23
CA ILE A 24 -9.03 -2.74 4.08
C ILE A 24 -8.20 -3.86 4.73
N MET A 25 -7.35 -4.57 3.97
CA MET A 25 -6.49 -5.62 4.51
C MET A 25 -5.53 -5.10 5.58
N MET A 26 -4.84 -3.99 5.30
CA MET A 26 -3.88 -3.41 6.27
C MET A 26 -4.56 -2.88 7.53
N SER A 27 -5.75 -2.29 7.40
CA SER A 27 -6.52 -1.84 8.57
C SER A 27 -7.06 -3.02 9.41
N ASN A 28 -7.45 -4.13 8.78
CA ASN A 28 -7.77 -5.38 9.49
C ASN A 28 -6.58 -5.95 10.26
N ASP A 29 -5.36 -5.75 9.75
CA ASP A 29 -4.12 -6.13 10.42
C ASP A 29 -3.73 -5.16 11.56
N GLY A 30 -4.54 -4.13 11.83
CA GLY A 30 -4.41 -3.19 12.94
C GLY A 30 -3.73 -1.86 12.61
N ALA A 31 -3.45 -1.59 11.33
CA ALA A 31 -2.91 -0.30 10.90
C ALA A 31 -4.00 0.78 10.88
N ARG A 32 -3.59 2.03 11.10
CA ARG A 32 -4.36 3.21 10.67
C ARG A 32 -3.96 3.55 9.25
N VAL A 33 -4.88 3.45 8.29
CA VAL A 33 -4.56 3.66 6.87
C VAL A 33 -5.16 4.96 6.35
N LEU A 34 -4.30 5.88 5.94
CA LEU A 34 -4.64 7.15 5.29
C LEU A 34 -4.64 6.95 3.78
N SER A 35 -5.82 6.77 3.19
CA SER A 35 -5.98 6.46 1.76
C SER A 35 -6.40 7.70 0.98
N PHE A 36 -5.67 8.01 -0.09
CA PHE A 36 -5.90 9.14 -0.98
C PHE A 36 -6.28 8.68 -2.39
N ASP A 37 -7.25 9.36 -2.99
CA ASP A 37 -7.54 9.36 -4.42
C ASP A 37 -7.98 10.76 -4.88
N GLU A 38 -8.58 10.86 -6.07
CA GLU A 38 -9.09 12.11 -6.65
C GLU A 38 -10.28 12.75 -5.91
N PHE A 39 -11.00 11.98 -5.09
CA PHE A 39 -12.14 12.44 -4.29
C PHE A 39 -11.74 12.89 -2.88
N GLY A 40 -10.47 12.72 -2.50
CA GLY A 40 -9.93 13.16 -1.23
C GLY A 40 -9.58 12.02 -0.26
N PRO A 41 -9.16 12.37 0.97
CA PRO A 41 -8.63 11.42 1.92
C PRO A 41 -9.70 10.67 2.71
N LEU A 42 -9.46 9.38 2.93
CA LEU A 42 -10.23 8.54 3.85
C LEU A 42 -9.27 7.91 4.88
N CYS A 43 -9.73 7.77 6.12
CA CYS A 43 -9.10 6.91 7.11
C CYS A 43 -9.75 5.53 7.10
N PHE A 44 -8.95 4.47 7.05
CA PHE A 44 -9.41 3.11 7.31
C PHE A 44 -8.83 2.61 8.65
N GLU A 45 -9.73 2.23 9.55
CA GLU A 45 -9.41 1.57 10.83
C GLU A 45 -10.40 0.40 11.03
N ASP A 46 -9.89 -0.78 11.40
CA ASP A 46 -10.70 -2.00 11.54
C ASP A 46 -11.66 -2.24 10.34
N ALA A 47 -11.15 -2.10 9.11
CA ALA A 47 -11.89 -2.22 7.84
C ALA A 47 -13.05 -1.24 7.62
N ARG A 48 -13.16 -0.18 8.43
CA ARG A 48 -14.17 0.87 8.26
C ARG A 48 -13.54 2.12 7.68
N ALA A 49 -14.15 2.65 6.63
CA ALA A 49 -13.73 3.90 6.02
C ALA A 49 -14.45 5.09 6.67
N GLN A 50 -13.70 6.16 6.94
CA GLN A 50 -14.22 7.43 7.43
C GLN A 50 -13.60 8.57 6.62
N GLU A 51 -14.42 9.52 6.18
CA GLU A 51 -13.93 10.78 5.62
C GLU A 51 -13.20 11.59 6.69
N ILE A 52 -12.01 12.06 6.33
CA ILE A 52 -11.17 12.87 7.21
C ILE A 52 -10.71 14.11 6.45
N ASP A 53 -10.31 15.14 7.17
CA ASP A 53 -9.62 16.29 6.59
C ASP A 53 -8.14 16.22 7.01
N ILE A 54 -7.29 15.73 6.10
CA ILE A 54 -5.85 15.66 6.32
C ILE A 54 -5.11 16.03 5.04
N ALA A 55 -4.13 16.92 5.18
CA ALA A 55 -3.25 17.28 4.07
C ALA A 55 -2.25 16.17 3.78
N ARG A 56 -1.87 16.03 2.50
CA ARG A 56 -0.81 15.10 2.04
C ARG A 56 0.46 15.18 2.89
N ALA A 57 0.96 16.39 3.14
CA ALA A 57 2.19 16.60 3.89
C ALA A 57 2.09 16.05 5.32
N GLN A 58 0.95 16.26 5.98
CA GLN A 58 0.71 15.74 7.33
C GLN A 58 0.62 14.21 7.32
N ALA A 59 -0.11 13.62 6.37
CA ALA A 59 -0.23 12.17 6.25
C ALA A 59 1.13 11.49 6.00
N LEU A 60 1.91 12.00 5.04
CA LEU A 60 3.23 11.48 4.71
C LEU A 60 4.20 11.59 5.91
N SER A 61 4.23 12.74 6.57
CA SER A 61 5.13 12.98 7.71
C SER A 61 4.82 12.12 8.94
N ALA A 62 3.58 11.64 9.07
CA ALA A 62 3.11 10.82 10.18
C ALA A 62 3.14 9.30 9.87
N SER A 63 3.57 8.89 8.67
CA SER A 63 3.46 7.50 8.22
C SER A 63 4.73 6.68 8.44
N ASP A 64 4.56 5.49 9.01
CA ASP A 64 5.58 4.44 9.06
C ASP A 64 5.78 3.77 7.69
N ILE A 65 4.71 3.68 6.89
CA ILE A 65 4.69 3.01 5.59
C ILE A 65 3.98 3.90 4.58
N VAL A 66 4.56 4.09 3.40
CA VAL A 66 3.96 4.83 2.29
C VAL A 66 3.90 3.93 1.07
N ILE A 67 2.70 3.69 0.57
CA ILE A 67 2.42 2.88 -0.61
C ILE A 67 1.79 3.76 -1.68
N THR A 68 2.22 3.62 -2.92
CA THR A 68 1.66 4.36 -4.04
C THR A 68 1.46 3.47 -5.25
N GLY A 69 0.42 3.79 -6.00
CA GLY A 69 0.04 3.07 -7.22
C GLY A 69 -0.74 3.94 -8.18
N VAL A 70 -0.40 5.24 -8.28
CA VAL A 70 -1.13 6.18 -9.14
C VAL A 70 -0.66 5.99 -10.59
N PRO A 71 -1.55 5.56 -11.51
CA PRO A 71 -1.19 5.23 -12.89
C PRO A 71 -1.13 6.48 -13.78
N SER A 72 -0.47 7.55 -13.30
CA SER A 72 -0.37 8.83 -14.01
C SER A 72 1.03 9.42 -13.89
N PRO A 73 1.63 9.91 -15.00
CA PRO A 73 2.90 10.63 -14.96
C PRO A 73 2.76 12.03 -14.34
N HIS A 74 1.54 12.55 -14.21
CA HIS A 74 1.25 13.87 -13.62
C HIS A 74 1.12 13.83 -12.10
N PHE A 75 1.20 12.65 -11.49
CA PHE A 75 1.17 12.53 -10.03
C PHE A 75 2.40 13.23 -9.44
N PRO A 76 2.23 14.23 -8.54
CA PRO A 76 3.34 14.87 -7.88
C PRO A 76 4.16 13.84 -7.09
N GLN A 77 5.40 13.63 -7.53
CA GLN A 77 6.27 12.63 -6.92
C GLN A 77 6.44 12.90 -5.43
N ILE A 78 6.46 11.82 -4.65
CA ILE A 78 6.73 11.88 -3.22
C ILE A 78 8.21 12.16 -3.04
N MET A 79 8.50 13.29 -2.40
CA MET A 79 9.85 13.77 -2.14
C MET A 79 10.37 13.22 -0.80
N PRO A 80 11.69 13.01 -0.65
CA PRO A 80 12.30 12.61 0.62
C PRO A 80 11.88 13.49 1.81
N ALA A 81 11.80 14.81 1.60
CA ALA A 81 11.43 15.76 2.63
C ALA A 81 9.98 15.60 3.15
N GLU A 82 9.12 14.89 2.42
CA GLU A 82 7.74 14.63 2.86
C GLU A 82 7.62 13.44 3.81
N VAL A 83 8.61 12.54 3.84
CA VAL A 83 8.56 11.27 4.59
C VAL A 83 9.62 11.19 5.68
N GLN A 84 9.36 10.41 6.73
CA GLN A 84 10.36 10.20 7.78
C GLN A 84 11.49 9.30 7.26
N PRO A 85 12.74 9.47 7.75
CA PRO A 85 13.85 8.62 7.32
C PRO A 85 13.64 7.12 7.60
N GLY A 86 12.81 6.77 8.60
CA GLY A 86 12.50 5.38 8.93
C GLY A 86 11.34 4.77 8.12
N THR A 87 10.74 5.50 7.18
CA THR A 87 9.53 5.08 6.47
C THR A 87 9.83 3.98 5.44
N VAL A 88 8.97 2.95 5.38
CA VAL A 88 9.01 1.96 4.29
C VAL A 88 8.24 2.50 3.08
N CYS A 89 8.90 2.55 1.91
CA CYS A 89 8.29 3.09 0.70
C CYS A 89 8.07 1.99 -0.35
N VAL A 90 6.85 1.90 -0.91
CA VAL A 90 6.50 0.89 -1.92
C VAL A 90 5.78 1.53 -3.09
N ASN A 91 6.30 1.34 -4.30
CA ASN A 91 5.65 1.73 -5.54
C ASN A 91 5.17 0.50 -6.31
N PHE A 92 3.86 0.44 -6.57
CA PHE A 92 3.26 -0.57 -7.44
C PHE A 92 2.73 -0.02 -8.76
N SER A 93 2.86 1.29 -8.99
CA SER A 93 2.56 1.90 -10.29
C SER A 93 3.59 1.51 -11.34
N SER A 94 3.17 1.53 -12.62
CA SER A 94 4.09 1.50 -13.75
C SER A 94 4.87 2.82 -13.92
N TYR A 95 4.40 3.91 -13.30
CA TYR A 95 5.07 5.21 -13.26
C TYR A 95 5.86 5.40 -11.96
N ASN A 96 6.90 6.23 -12.02
CA ASN A 96 7.66 6.62 -10.83
C ASN A 96 6.87 7.64 -10.01
N ASN A 97 6.22 7.18 -8.95
CA ASN A 97 5.47 8.03 -8.02
C ASN A 97 6.34 8.57 -6.87
N PHE A 98 7.55 8.06 -6.69
CA PHE A 98 8.55 8.63 -5.78
C PHE A 98 9.66 9.30 -6.59
N HIS A 99 10.26 10.32 -6.00
CA HIS A 99 11.49 10.90 -6.51
C HIS A 99 12.65 9.89 -6.38
N GLU A 100 13.63 9.93 -7.29
CA GLU A 100 14.73 8.95 -7.34
C GLU A 100 15.58 8.93 -6.06
N SER A 101 15.76 10.09 -5.42
CA SER A 101 16.52 10.23 -4.17
C SER A 101 15.84 9.61 -2.95
N ILE A 102 14.63 9.04 -3.08
CA ILE A 102 13.98 8.32 -1.97
C ILE A 102 14.83 7.12 -1.49
N ILE A 103 15.61 6.52 -2.40
CA ILE A 103 16.47 5.36 -2.14
C ILE A 103 17.54 5.68 -1.10
N GLU A 104 18.02 6.93 -1.07
CA GLU A 104 19.06 7.38 -0.15
C GLU A 104 18.50 7.83 1.20
N HIS A 105 17.20 8.14 1.24
CA HIS A 105 16.53 8.70 2.42
C HIS A 105 15.90 7.65 3.31
N THR A 106 15.40 6.54 2.74
CA THR A 106 14.71 5.49 3.49
C THR A 106 15.45 4.15 3.43
N PRO A 107 15.43 3.35 4.50
CA PRO A 107 16.15 2.08 4.55
C PRO A 107 15.53 1.01 3.63
N ILE A 108 14.25 1.14 3.31
CA ILE A 108 13.51 0.14 2.52
C ILE A 108 12.67 0.88 1.48
N PHE A 109 13.08 0.74 0.23
CA PHE A 109 12.33 1.17 -0.93
C PHE A 109 12.12 0.01 -1.91
N VAL A 110 10.85 -0.23 -2.26
CA VAL A 110 10.46 -1.22 -3.27
C VAL A 110 9.96 -0.47 -4.52
N PRO A 111 10.78 -0.36 -5.58
CA PRO A 111 10.44 0.46 -6.75
C PRO A 111 9.37 -0.16 -7.65
N ARG A 112 9.25 -1.50 -7.65
CA ARG A 112 8.29 -2.26 -8.48
C ARG A 112 7.87 -3.55 -7.79
N ILE A 113 6.58 -3.90 -7.90
CA ILE A 113 6.04 -5.14 -7.33
C ILE A 113 5.81 -6.28 -8.34
N GLY A 114 5.99 -6.03 -9.65
CA GLY A 114 5.61 -6.96 -10.71
C GLY A 114 6.08 -8.41 -10.53
N PRO A 115 7.37 -8.67 -10.19
CA PRO A 115 7.84 -10.02 -9.91
C PRO A 115 7.12 -10.71 -8.75
N MET A 116 6.79 -9.96 -7.69
CA MET A 116 6.01 -10.48 -6.57
C MET A 116 4.57 -10.81 -6.98
N THR A 117 3.95 -10.00 -7.84
CA THR A 117 2.62 -10.30 -8.38
C THR A 117 2.60 -11.64 -9.11
N VAL A 118 3.58 -11.90 -9.98
CA VAL A 118 3.69 -13.17 -10.72
C VAL A 118 3.91 -14.34 -9.76
N ALA A 119 4.81 -14.21 -8.79
CA ALA A 119 5.04 -15.22 -7.76
C ALA A 119 3.78 -15.55 -6.96
N MET A 120 3.02 -14.53 -6.56
CA MET A 120 1.77 -14.71 -5.83
C MET A 120 0.68 -15.37 -6.68
N CYS A 121 0.58 -15.05 -7.98
CA CYS A 121 -0.32 -15.75 -8.89
C CYS A 121 0.02 -17.24 -9.01
N MET A 122 1.29 -17.59 -9.19
CA MET A 122 1.73 -18.99 -9.24
C MET A 122 1.41 -19.73 -7.93
N ARG A 123 1.69 -19.10 -6.78
CA ARG A 123 1.35 -19.65 -5.47
C ARG A 123 -0.16 -19.84 -5.30
N ASN A 124 -0.96 -18.90 -5.77
CA ASN A 124 -2.42 -18.99 -5.70
C ASN A 124 -2.96 -20.11 -6.60
N ALA A 125 -2.37 -20.34 -7.78
CA ALA A 125 -2.73 -21.47 -8.64
C ALA A 125 -2.48 -22.82 -7.94
N LEU A 126 -1.32 -22.98 -7.29
CA LEU A 126 -1.02 -24.19 -6.50
C LEU A 126 -2.01 -24.38 -5.34
N ARG A 127 -2.38 -23.30 -4.65
CA ARG A 127 -3.38 -23.34 -3.58
C ARG A 127 -4.75 -23.76 -4.08
N LEU A 128 -5.18 -23.27 -5.23
CA LEU A 128 -6.44 -23.69 -5.86
C LEU A 128 -6.42 -25.19 -6.18
N TYR A 129 -5.33 -25.69 -6.76
CA TYR A 129 -5.17 -27.12 -7.02
C TYR A 129 -5.23 -27.96 -5.73
N GLN A 130 -4.52 -27.54 -4.69
CA GLN A 130 -4.52 -28.23 -3.40
C GLN A 130 -5.91 -28.28 -2.76
N ASN A 131 -6.64 -27.16 -2.76
CA ASN A 131 -7.94 -27.05 -2.11
C ASN A 131 -9.07 -27.79 -2.84
N PHE A 132 -9.02 -27.85 -4.18
CA PHE A 132 -10.15 -28.35 -4.98
C PHE A 132 -9.86 -29.63 -5.77
N HIS A 133 -8.59 -30.04 -5.92
CA HIS A 133 -8.21 -31.20 -6.74
C HIS A 133 -7.32 -32.21 -6.03
N HIS A 134 -6.58 -31.81 -4.99
CA HIS A 134 -5.72 -32.72 -4.21
C HIS A 134 -6.41 -33.26 -2.94
N GLY A 135 -7.50 -32.62 -2.49
CA GLY A 135 -8.27 -32.98 -1.28
C GLY A 135 -9.46 -33.92 -1.49
N SER A 136 -9.65 -34.45 -2.70
CA SER A 136 -10.66 -35.49 -2.97
C SER A 136 -10.00 -36.86 -3.02
N GLN A 137 -9.54 -37.35 -1.87
CA GLN A 137 -9.46 -38.80 -1.66
C GLN A 137 -10.66 -39.22 -0.79
N PRO A 138 -11.31 -40.36 -1.09
CA PRO A 138 -12.49 -40.85 -0.37
C PRO A 138 -12.22 -41.09 1.13
#